data_AF-A0A0L8IMN2-F1
#
_entry.id   AF-A0A0L8IMN2-F1
#
_cell.length_a   1.000
_cell.length_b   1.000
_cell.length_c   1.000
_cell.angle_alpha   90.00
_cell.angle_beta   90.00
_cell.angle_gamma   90.00
#
_symmetry.space_group_name_H-M   'P 1'
#
loop_
_entity.id
_entity.type
_entity.pdbx_description
1 polymer ?
#
loop_
_entity_poly.entity_id
_entity_poly.type
_entity_poly.pdbx_seq_one_letter_code
_entity_poly.pdbx_strand_id
1 'polypeptide(L)' 'MDGSAPPADQGGSDGSYDTHVSAGLDGLGTLCFGAHSDNETPDMSSLPIATRRAVIFMSRY' A
#
# COMPACT_ATOMS: atom_id res chain seq x y z
N MET A 1 -7.92 5.57 9.60
CA MET A 1 -6.89 4.53 9.81
C MET A 1 -5.75 4.82 8.85
N ASP A 2 -4.49 4.59 9.22
CA ASP A 2 -3.31 5.02 8.44
C ASP A 2 -3.02 4.15 7.21
N GLY A 3 -3.88 3.16 6.94
CA GLY A 3 -3.81 2.30 5.77
C GLY A 3 -2.77 1.19 5.84
N SER A 4 -2.06 1.02 6.97
CA SER A 4 -1.23 -0.15 7.21
C SER A 4 -1.99 -1.17 8.06
N ALA A 5 -2.11 -2.40 7.57
CA ALA A 5 -2.59 -3.52 8.39
C ALA A 5 -1.41 -4.06 9.22
N PRO A 6 -1.65 -4.63 10.42
CA PRO A 6 -0.61 -5.35 11.17
C PRO A 6 0.05 -6.41 10.28
N PRO A 7 1.37 -6.68 10.39
CA PRO A 7 2.08 -7.57 9.49
C PRO A 7 1.47 -8.98 9.37
N ALA A 8 0.85 -9.48 10.44
CA ALA A 8 0.19 -10.78 10.46
C ALA A 8 -1.09 -10.84 9.61
N ASP A 9 -1.68 -9.67 9.30
CA ASP A 9 -2.92 -9.53 8.55
C ASP A 9 -2.67 -9.05 7.10
N GLN A 10 -1.40 -8.83 6.72
CA GLN A 10 -1.03 -8.46 5.36
C GLN A 10 -0.94 -9.70 4.46
N GLY A 11 -1.47 -9.59 3.23
CA GLY A 11 -1.22 -10.57 2.18
C GLY A 11 0.23 -10.51 1.68
N GLY A 12 0.63 -11.52 0.89
CA GLY A 12 1.94 -11.50 0.23
C GLY A 12 2.02 -10.43 -0.87
N SER A 13 3.20 -9.84 -1.04
CA SER A 13 3.50 -8.89 -2.11
C SER A 13 4.90 -9.15 -2.65
N ASP A 14 5.11 -8.93 -3.96
CA ASP A 14 6.42 -9.05 -4.61
C ASP A 14 7.46 -8.10 -4.01
N GLY A 15 7.04 -7.03 -3.33
CA GLY A 15 7.92 -6.14 -2.56
C GLY A 15 8.72 -6.87 -1.46
N SER A 16 8.27 -8.03 -1.00
CA SER A 16 9.03 -8.88 -0.07
C SER A 16 10.33 -9.45 -0.66
N TYR A 17 10.48 -9.46 -1.98
CA TYR A 17 11.70 -9.87 -2.68
C TYR A 17 12.66 -8.70 -2.93
N ASP A 18 12.22 -7.45 -2.74
CA ASP A 18 13.05 -6.27 -2.92
C ASP A 18 13.94 -6.02 -1.70
N THR A 19 14.96 -6.86 -1.55
CA THR A 19 15.93 -6.77 -0.44
C THR A 19 16.89 -5.58 -0.56
N HIS A 20 16.86 -4.85 -1.68
CA HIS A 20 17.75 -3.73 -1.97
C HIS A 20 17.13 -2.37 -1.64
N VAL A 21 15.81 -2.31 -1.52
CA VAL A 21 15.10 -1.10 -1.08
C VAL A 21 14.90 -1.16 0.44
N SER A 22 15.68 -0.34 1.17
CA SER A 22 15.53 -0.20 2.63
C SER A 22 14.33 0.67 3.04
N ALA A 23 13.63 1.26 2.07
CA ALA A 23 12.49 2.15 2.30
C ALA A 23 11.18 1.36 2.35
N GLY A 24 10.23 1.81 3.18
CA GLY A 24 8.92 1.17 3.27
C GLY A 24 8.11 1.37 1.98
N LEU A 25 7.80 0.27 1.28
CA LEU A 25 6.91 0.23 0.11
C LEU A 25 5.42 0.05 0.50
N ASP A 26 5.15 -0.26 1.77
CA ASP A 26 3.80 -0.42 2.28
C ASP A 26 3.01 0.90 2.25
N GLY A 27 1.71 0.81 1.95
CA GLY A 27 0.81 1.96 1.95
C GLY A 27 1.01 2.99 0.84
N LEU A 28 1.73 2.64 -0.24
CA LEU A 28 1.84 3.45 -1.46
C LEU A 28 0.62 3.29 -2.40
N GLY A 29 -0.13 2.21 -2.24
CA GLY A 29 -1.36 1.95 -2.98
C GLY A 29 -2.62 2.48 -2.29
N THR A 30 -3.73 2.51 -3.04
CA THR A 30 -5.06 2.73 -2.47
C THR A 30 -5.41 1.59 -1.51
N LEU A 31 -6.22 1.90 -0.49
CA LEU A 31 -6.88 0.85 0.27
C LEU A 31 -7.93 0.18 -0.61
N CYS A 32 -8.00 -1.16 -0.53
CA CYS A 32 -8.99 -1.98 -1.21
C CYS A 32 -9.63 -2.96 -0.21
N PHE A 33 -10.90 -3.26 -0.43
CA PHE A 33 -11.65 -4.27 0.31
C PHE A 33 -12.02 -5.43 -0.61
N GLY A 34 -12.05 -6.65 -0.06
CA GLY A 34 -12.48 -7.83 -0.81
C GLY A 34 -11.56 -8.19 -1.97
N ALA A 35 -10.24 -8.03 -1.80
CA ALA A 35 -9.27 -8.43 -2.83
C ALA A 35 -9.52 -9.89 -3.25
N HIS A 36 -9.54 -10.13 -4.56
CA HIS A 36 -9.86 -11.44 -5.16
C HIS A 36 -11.30 -11.94 -4.90
N SER A 37 -12.27 -11.03 -4.73
CA SER A 37 -13.69 -11.36 -4.63
C SER A 37 -14.53 -10.57 -5.64
N ASP A 38 -15.78 -11.00 -5.86
CA ASP A 38 -16.75 -10.29 -6.71
C ASP A 38 -17.13 -8.90 -6.17
N ASN A 39 -16.79 -8.60 -4.91
CA ASN A 39 -17.03 -7.33 -4.24
C ASN A 39 -15.75 -6.49 -4.07
N GLU A 40 -14.70 -6.75 -4.85
CA GLU A 40 -13.48 -5.95 -4.82
C GLU A 40 -13.78 -4.47 -5.05
N THR A 41 -13.43 -3.63 -4.07
CA THR A 41 -13.79 -2.21 -4.06
C THR A 41 -12.64 -1.35 -3.52
N PRO A 42 -12.19 -0.33 -4.28
CA PRO A 42 -11.21 0.64 -3.78
C PRO A 42 -11.87 1.69 -2.88
N ASP A 43 -11.18 2.09 -1.81
CA ASP A 43 -11.53 3.27 -1.03
C ASP A 43 -11.02 4.54 -1.72
N MET A 44 -11.91 5.21 -2.45
CA MET A 44 -11.60 6.45 -3.17
C MET A 44 -11.10 7.57 -2.26
N SER A 45 -11.47 7.56 -0.97
CA SER A 45 -11.00 8.56 -0.01
C SER A 45 -9.53 8.37 0.38
N SER A 46 -8.97 7.19 0.13
CA SER A 46 -7.57 6.88 0.41
C SER A 46 -6.61 7.35 -0.69
N LEU A 47 -7.10 7.60 -1.91
CA LEU A 47 -6.27 7.99 -3.06
C LEU A 47 -5.41 9.24 -2.82
N PRO A 48 -5.90 10.35 -2.23
CA PRO A 48 -5.05 11.51 -1.97
C PRO A 48 -3.91 11.22 -0.99
N ILE A 49 -4.16 10.34 -0.01
CA ILE A 49 -3.16 9.95 0.99
C ILE A 49 -2.08 9.07 0.34
N ALA A 50 -2.49 8.03 -0.39
CA ALA A 50 -1.59 7.15 -1.13
C ALA A 50 -0.74 7.93 -2.14
N THR A 51 -1.36 8.83 -2.90
CA THR A 51 -0.66 9.70 -3.86
C THR A 51 0.38 10.58 -3.17
N ARG A 52 0.02 11.21 -2.05
CA ARG A 52 0.97 12.04 -1.29
C ARG A 52 2.16 11.23 -0.77
N ARG A 53 1.92 10.00 -0.30
CA ARG A 53 2.99 9.09 0.14
C ARG A 53 3.91 8.69 -1.00
N ALA A 54 3.34 8.34 -2.17
CA ALA A 54 4.11 8.04 -3.37
C ALA A 54 5.01 9.21 -3.80
N VAL A 55 4.47 10.44 -3.79
CA VAL A 55 5.28 11.64 -4.10
C VAL A 55 6.42 11.82 -3.10
N ILE A 56 6.16 11.66 -1.80
CA ILE A 56 7.21 11.76 -0.78
C ILE A 56 8.27 10.68 -0.97
N PHE A 57 7.87 9.45 -1.25
CA PHE A 57 8.77 8.33 -1.52
C PHE A 57 9.70 8.66 -2.70
N MET A 58 9.14 9.01 -3.87
CA MET A 58 9.90 9.37 -5.07
C MET A 58 10.80 10.61 -4.90
N SER A 59 10.47 11.50 -3.95
CA SER A 59 11.30 12.68 -3.67
C SER A 59 12.52 12.39 -2.79
N ARG A 60 12.55 11.22 -2.13
CA ARG A 60 13.56 10.85 -1.12
C ARG A 60 14.42 9.66 -1.52
N TYR A 61 13.93 8.85 -2.46
CA TYR A 61 14.54 7.61 -2.94
C TYR A 61 14.43 7.56 -4.46
#